data_AF-A0A7J4ENS0-F1
#
_entry.id   AF-A0A7J4ENS0-F1
#
_cell.length_a   1.000
_cell.length_b   1.000
_cell.length_c   1.000
_cell.angle_alpha   90.00
_cell.angle_beta   90.00
_cell.angle_gamma   90.00
#
_symmetry.space_group_name_H-M   'P 1'
#
loop_
_entity.id
_entity.type
_entity.pdbx_description
1 polymer ?
#
loop_
_entity_poly.entity_id
_entity_poly.type
_entity_poly.pdbx_seq_one_letter_code
_entity_poly.pdbx_strand_id
1 'polypeptide(L)' 'MEQVEVSTHNLTISYEMFRDMLRLKEELEGILETIEIMNDKESVEGLRRSMEDVKAGRVYELKSVDDLDKLWSE' A
#
# COMPACT_ATOMS: atom_id res chain seq x y z
N MET A 1 17.82 -19.04 -19.48
CA MET A 1 17.45 -17.64 -19.16
C MET A 1 16.02 -17.44 -19.65
N GLU A 2 15.12 -17.15 -18.72
CA GLU A 2 13.71 -16.87 -19.02
C GLU A 2 13.59 -15.41 -19.52
N GLN A 3 12.74 -15.15 -20.52
CA GLN A 3 12.59 -13.84 -21.17
C GLN A 3 11.10 -13.51 -21.31
N VAL A 4 10.75 -12.22 -21.30
CA VAL A 4 9.38 -11.69 -21.39
C VAL A 4 9.29 -10.74 -22.59
N GLU A 5 8.22 -10.83 -23.40
CA GLU A 5 8.06 -10.09 -24.66
C GLU A 5 6.91 -9.06 -24.60
N VAL A 6 7.17 -7.80 -25.01
CA VAL A 6 6.18 -6.69 -25.05
C VAL A 6 6.36 -5.91 -26.38
N SER A 7 5.28 -5.68 -27.14
CA SER A 7 5.30 -5.11 -28.52
C SER A 7 4.78 -3.67 -28.60
N THR A 8 5.28 -2.76 -29.45
CA THR A 8 5.28 -2.77 -30.93
C THR A 8 6.65 -2.66 -31.65
N HIS A 9 7.78 -2.61 -30.93
CA HIS A 9 9.14 -2.85 -31.43
C HIS A 9 9.85 -3.69 -30.36
N ASN A 10 10.23 -4.92 -30.68
CA ASN A 10 10.55 -5.94 -29.66
C ASN A 10 11.73 -5.51 -28.78
N LEU A 11 11.47 -5.29 -27.49
CA LEU A 11 12.48 -5.06 -26.46
C LEU A 11 12.69 -6.36 -25.68
N THR A 12 13.85 -6.99 -25.84
CA THR A 12 14.24 -8.15 -25.05
C THR A 12 15.00 -7.70 -23.80
N ILE A 13 14.45 -7.99 -22.62
CA ILE A 13 15.09 -7.76 -21.32
C ILE A 13 15.33 -9.09 -20.61
N SER A 14 16.32 -9.13 -19.73
CA SER A 14 16.48 -10.28 -18.85
C SER A 14 15.34 -10.34 -17.83
N TYR A 15 14.97 -11.54 -17.42
CA TYR A 15 13.98 -11.71 -16.35
C TYR A 15 14.41 -11.03 -15.02
N GLU A 16 15.71 -10.97 -14.74
CA GLU A 16 16.23 -10.25 -13.57
C GLU A 16 15.96 -8.74 -13.67
N MET A 17 16.24 -8.13 -14.82
CA MET A 17 15.92 -6.72 -15.08
C MET A 17 14.42 -6.45 -14.96
N PHE A 18 13.57 -7.36 -15.46
CA PHE A 18 12.13 -7.23 -15.33
C PHE A 18 11.69 -7.26 -13.85
N ARG A 19 12.23 -8.19 -13.05
CA ARG A 19 11.93 -8.27 -11.62
C ARG A 19 12.37 -7.00 -10.88
N ASP A 20 13.56 -6.49 -11.17
CA ASP A 20 14.03 -5.25 -10.55
C ASP A 20 13.14 -4.06 -10.91
N MET A 21 12.66 -3.96 -12.15
CA MET A 21 11.70 -2.92 -12.54
C MET A 21 10.38 -3.04 -11.79
N LEU A 22 9.87 -4.26 -11.57
CA LEU A 22 8.66 -4.46 -10.77
C LEU A 22 8.86 -4.01 -9.32
N ARG A 23 9.99 -4.37 -8.70
CA ARG A 23 10.30 -3.92 -7.33
C ARG A 23 10.39 -2.40 -7.27
N LEU A 24 11.10 -1.77 -8.22
CA LEU A 24 11.23 -0.31 -8.27
C LEU A 24 9.89 0.39 -8.48
N LYS A 25 8.97 -0.20 -9.26
CA LYS A 25 7.61 0.29 -9.41
C LYS A 25 6.88 0.29 -8.06
N GLU A 26 6.92 -0.82 -7.33
CA GLU A 26 6.26 -0.95 -6.02
C GLU A 26 6.84 0.03 -4.99
N GLU A 27 8.16 0.17 -4.95
CA GLU A 27 8.83 1.15 -4.08
C GLU A 27 8.42 2.60 -4.42
N LEU A 28 8.36 2.92 -5.71
CA LEU A 28 7.93 4.25 -6.16
C LEU A 28 6.46 4.52 -5.81
N GLU A 29 5.57 3.54 -6.00
CA GLU A 29 4.16 3.65 -5.63
C GLU A 29 4.00 3.93 -4.13
N GLY A 30 4.74 3.23 -3.26
CA GLY A 30 4.70 3.48 -1.82
C GLY A 30 5.23 4.86 -1.42
N ILE A 31 6.25 5.37 -2.12
CA ILE A 31 6.75 6.73 -1.92
C ILE A 31 5.71 7.78 -2.34
N LEU A 32 5.06 7.58 -3.49
CA LEU A 32 4.02 8.48 -3.98
C LEU A 32 2.83 8.54 -3.01
N GLU A 33 2.33 7.39 -2.55
CA GLU A 33 1.25 7.32 -1.56
C GLU A 33 1.63 8.03 -0.25
N THR A 34 2.88 7.86 0.21
CA THR A 34 3.38 8.58 1.39
C THR A 34 3.34 10.10 1.18
N ILE A 35 3.75 10.59 0.02
CA ILE A 35 3.70 12.02 -0.32
C ILE A 35 2.26 12.51 -0.38
N GLU A 36 1.34 11.73 -0.96
CA GLU A 36 -0.09 12.07 -1.03
C GLU A 36 -0.69 12.23 0.37
N ILE A 37 -0.44 11.28 1.26
CA ILE A 37 -0.85 11.35 2.68
C ILE A 37 -0.25 12.59 3.34
N MET A 38 1.06 12.84 3.16
CA MET A 38 1.74 13.98 3.79
C MET A 38 1.25 15.34 3.30
N ASN A 39 0.76 15.42 2.07
CA ASN A 39 0.24 16.65 1.49
C ASN A 39 -1.18 16.97 1.96
N ASP A 40 -1.92 15.96 2.46
CA ASP A 40 -3.25 16.13 3.03
C ASP A 40 -3.21 16.25 4.57
N LYS A 41 -3.60 17.43 5.07
CA LYS A 41 -3.58 17.71 6.52
C LYS A 41 -4.53 16.83 7.30
N GLU A 42 -5.67 16.46 6.72
CA GLU A 42 -6.66 15.62 7.39
C GLU A 42 -6.12 14.20 7.59
N SER A 43 -5.49 13.63 6.57
CA SER A 43 -4.82 12.33 6.62
C SER A 43 -3.71 12.30 7.67
N VAL A 44 -2.82 13.30 7.69
CA VAL A 44 -1.75 13.40 8.71
C VAL A 44 -2.32 13.48 10.13
N GLU A 45 -3.37 14.27 10.34
CA GLU A 45 -4.00 14.41 11.64
C GLU A 45 -4.78 13.14 12.04
N GLY A 46 -5.44 12.48 11.09
CA GLY A 46 -6.09 11.17 11.28
C GLY A 46 -5.09 10.11 11.72
N LEU A 47 -3.92 10.06 11.06
CA LEU A 47 -2.80 9.21 11.46
C LEU A 47 -2.35 9.54 12.89
N ARG A 48 -2.05 10.80 13.19
CA ARG A 48 -1.61 11.23 14.53
C ARG A 48 -2.57 10.75 15.62
N ARG A 49 -3.88 10.98 15.45
CA ARG A 49 -4.92 10.53 16.39
C ARG A 49 -4.96 9.01 16.53
N SER A 50 -4.94 8.29 15.41
CA SER A 50 -4.95 6.82 15.40
C SER A 50 -3.75 6.24 16.16
N MET A 51 -2.56 6.83 16.01
CA MET A 51 -1.36 6.40 16.72
C MET A 51 -1.46 6.67 18.24
N GLU A 52 -2.11 7.75 18.64
CA GLU A 52 -2.40 8.03 20.05
C GLU A 52 -3.42 7.06 20.64
N ASP A 53 -4.45 6.71 19.87
CA ASP A 53 -5.46 5.73 20.26
C ASP A 53 -4.85 4.35 20.46
N VAL A 54 -4.02 3.89 19.53
CA VAL A 54 -3.28 2.63 19.65
C VAL A 54 -2.38 2.63 20.89
N LYS A 55 -1.60 3.69 21.12
CA LYS A 55 -0.72 3.80 22.30
C LYS A 55 -1.49 3.82 23.62
N ALA A 56 -2.67 4.43 23.63
CA ALA A 56 -3.53 4.50 24.80
C ALA A 56 -4.42 3.26 25.00
N GLY A 57 -4.36 2.29 24.08
CA GLY A 57 -5.24 1.11 24.10
C GLY A 57 -6.70 1.42 23.77
N ARG A 58 -6.99 2.58 23.16
CA ARG A 58 -8.33 2.95 22.66
C ARG A 58 -8.58 2.28 21.30
N VAL A 59 -8.51 0.96 21.27
CA VAL A 59 -8.66 0.14 20.06
C VAL A 59 -9.86 -0.78 20.19
N TYR A 60 -10.49 -1.10 19.07
CA TYR A 60 -11.52 -2.12 18.99
C TYR A 60 -10.92 -3.37 18.36
N GLU A 61 -10.87 -4.47 19.13
CA GLU A 61 -10.36 -5.75 18.64
C GLU A 61 -11.49 -6.53 17.94
N LEU A 62 -11.26 -6.88 16.68
CA LEU A 62 -12.12 -7.78 15.92
C LEU A 62 -11.69 -9.22 16.21
N LYS A 63 -12.62 -10.05 16.67
CA LYS A 63 -12.34 -11.45 17.08
C LYS A 63 -12.75 -12.46 16.02
N SER A 64 -13.59 -12.05 15.09
CA SER A 64 -14.13 -12.87 14.02
C SER A 64 -14.49 -12.04 12.80
N VAL A 65 -14.67 -12.70 11.66
CA VAL A 65 -15.17 -12.06 10.43
C VAL A 65 -16.56 -11.47 10.65
N ASP A 66 -17.41 -12.12 11.45
CA ASP A 66 -18.76 -11.64 11.79
C ASP A 66 -18.77 -10.29 12.53
N ASP A 67 -17.63 -9.89 13.13
CA ASP A 67 -17.50 -8.58 13.76
C ASP A 67 -17.32 -7.44 12.74
N LEU A 68 -16.85 -7.75 11.51
CA LEU A 68 -16.76 -6.78 10.40
C LEU A 68 -18.15 -6.41 9.89
N ASP A 69 -19.03 -7.40 9.73
CA ASP A 69 -20.38 -7.17 9.20
C ASP A 69 -21.20 -6.24 10.11
N LYS A 70 -21.03 -6.35 11.44
CA LYS A 70 -21.69 -5.47 12.40
C LYS A 70 -21.18 -4.02 12.28
N LEU A 71 -19.87 -3.85 12.11
CA LEU A 71 -19.22 -2.54 12.02
C LEU A 71 -19.61 -1.77 10.74
N TRP A 72 -19.84 -2.46 9.63
CA TRP A 72 -20.23 -1.84 8.34
C TRP A 72 -21.74 -1.73 8.12
N SER A 73 -22.54 -2.26 9.05
CA SER A 73 -24.01 -2.17 9.00
C SER A 73 -24.60 -0.95 9.73
N GLU A 74 -23.77 -0.17 10.43
CA GLU A 74 -24.08 1.12 11.07
C GLU A 74 -23.77 2.30 10.13
#